data_AF-A0A1F4XL99-F1
#
_entry.id   AF-A0A1F4XL99-F1
#
_cell.length_a   1.000
_cell.length_b   1.000
_cell.length_c   1.000
_cell.angle_alpha   90.00
_cell.angle_beta   90.00
_cell.angle_gamma   90.00
#
_symmetry.space_group_name_H-M   'P 1'
#
loop_
_entity.id
_entity.type
_entity.pdbx_description
1 polymer ?
#
loop_
_entity_poly.entity_id
_entity_poly.type
_entity_poly.pdbx_seq_one_letter_code
_entity_poly.pdbx_strand_id
1 'polypeptide(L)'
;METPQSPLVYSFLGDTVATALVARVTNGAHMDSVAQISFAPVLFSSVRLRLDELVLNNLGDDAVAQLVDLKENNTSQKEVDAFLRKNIPDFDTKVNDILEQIYQEQKIKLNF
;
A
#
# COMPACT_ATOMS: atom_id res chain seq x y z
N MET A 1 26.33 17.25 -7.39
CA MET A 1 24.92 17.64 -7.17
C MET A 1 24.33 16.53 -6.33
N GLU A 2 23.97 16.84 -5.09
CA GLU A 2 23.37 15.87 -4.18
C GLU A 2 21.92 15.66 -4.64
N THR A 3 21.57 14.45 -5.06
CA THR A 3 20.17 14.06 -5.23
C THR A 3 19.48 14.26 -3.88
N PRO A 4 18.43 15.08 -3.76
CA PRO A 4 17.66 15.10 -2.54
C PRO A 4 17.11 13.69 -2.32
N GLN A 5 17.63 12.99 -1.30
CA GLN A 5 16.97 11.83 -0.73
C GLN A 5 15.69 12.35 -0.09
N SER A 6 14.60 12.46 -0.86
CA SER A 6 13.30 12.86 -0.32
C SER A 6 12.84 11.83 0.73
N PRO A 7 12.79 12.17 2.03
CA PRO A 7 12.56 11.19 3.09
C PRO A 7 11.07 10.78 3.27
N LEU A 8 10.15 11.09 2.35
CA LEU A 8 8.73 11.27 2.71
C LEU A 8 7.69 10.55 1.82
N VAL A 9 8.08 9.54 1.05
CA VAL A 9 7.25 8.98 -0.03
C VAL A 9 6.50 7.72 0.41
N TYR A 10 6.13 7.58 1.69
CA TYR A 10 5.48 6.35 2.16
C TYR A 10 4.06 6.61 2.69
N SER A 11 3.08 5.75 2.34
CA SER A 11 1.60 5.82 2.58
C SER A 11 0.78 6.52 1.49
N PHE A 12 0.95 6.20 0.20
CA PHE A 12 0.04 6.74 -0.84
C PHE A 12 -1.35 6.12 -0.80
N LEU A 13 -1.40 4.82 -0.60
CA LEU A 13 -2.62 4.12 -0.26
C LEU A 13 -2.75 4.17 1.26
N GLY A 14 -3.63 5.05 1.73
CA GLY A 14 -3.74 5.40 3.14
C GLY A 14 -3.93 4.19 4.05
N ASP A 15 -3.73 4.40 5.35
CA ASP A 15 -3.77 3.39 6.40
C ASP A 15 -5.05 2.52 6.33
N THR A 16 -6.14 3.02 5.77
CA THR A 16 -7.39 2.28 5.54
C THR A 16 -7.23 1.07 4.61
N VAL A 17 -6.52 1.19 3.49
CA VAL A 17 -6.32 0.06 2.54
C VAL A 17 -5.40 -0.99 3.17
N ALA A 18 -4.31 -0.53 3.78
CA ALA A 18 -3.38 -1.41 4.49
C ALA A 18 -4.06 -2.11 5.69
N THR A 19 -4.89 -1.39 6.47
CA THR A 19 -5.66 -1.95 7.60
C THR A 19 -6.69 -2.97 7.14
N ALA A 20 -7.47 -2.66 6.10
CA ALA A 20 -8.47 -3.58 5.55
C ALA A 20 -7.83 -4.88 5.04
N LEU A 21 -6.65 -4.78 4.43
CA LEU A 21 -5.90 -5.94 3.98
C LEU A 21 -5.29 -6.73 5.13
N VAL A 22 -4.66 -6.05 6.09
CA VAL A 22 -4.12 -6.71 7.29
C VAL A 22 -5.22 -7.54 7.94
N ALA A 23 -6.41 -6.95 8.12
CA ALA A 23 -7.58 -7.66 8.64
C ALA A 23 -8.00 -8.86 7.77
N ARG A 24 -7.99 -8.74 6.44
CA ARG A 24 -8.33 -9.84 5.54
C ARG A 24 -7.34 -11.01 5.65
N VAL A 25 -6.04 -10.73 5.70
CA VAL A 25 -4.98 -11.74 5.83
C VAL A 25 -5.02 -12.41 7.20
N THR A 26 -5.12 -11.62 8.28
CA THR A 26 -5.15 -12.16 9.65
C THR A 26 -6.40 -13.02 9.89
N ASN A 27 -7.55 -12.60 9.36
CA ASN A 27 -8.79 -13.38 9.44
C ASN A 27 -8.76 -14.62 8.54
N GLY A 28 -8.27 -14.50 7.30
CA GLY A 28 -8.17 -15.63 6.36
C GLY A 28 -7.19 -16.72 6.82
N ALA A 29 -6.16 -16.33 7.57
CA ALA A 29 -5.22 -17.22 8.23
C ALA A 29 -5.71 -17.75 9.59
N HIS A 30 -6.92 -17.40 10.04
CA HIS A 30 -7.47 -17.78 11.35
C HIS A 30 -6.50 -17.52 12.52
N MET A 31 -5.71 -16.44 12.43
CA MET A 31 -4.74 -16.08 13.47
C MET A 31 -5.45 -15.74 14.79
N ASP A 32 -4.93 -16.23 15.91
CA ASP A 32 -5.36 -15.77 17.23
C ASP A 32 -4.94 -14.31 17.46
N SER A 33 -5.59 -13.64 18.42
CA SER A 33 -5.41 -12.21 18.70
C SER A 33 -3.95 -11.81 18.94
N VAL A 34 -3.12 -12.68 19.55
CA VAL A 34 -1.71 -12.40 19.84
C VAL A 34 -0.87 -12.50 18.58
N ALA A 35 -1.13 -13.53 17.75
CA ALA A 35 -0.54 -13.64 16.42
C ALA A 35 -0.93 -12.46 15.53
N GLN A 36 -2.19 -12.00 15.57
CA GLN A 36 -2.64 -10.82 14.83
C GLN A 36 -1.89 -9.54 15.25
N ILE A 37 -1.79 -9.28 16.56
CA ILE A 37 -1.08 -8.10 17.09
C ILE A 37 0.40 -8.11 16.69
N SER A 38 1.02 -9.29 16.73
CA SER A 38 2.45 -9.44 16.42
C SER A 38 2.73 -9.36 14.91
N PHE A 39 1.80 -9.84 14.09
CA PHE A 39 1.96 -9.97 12.65
C PHE A 39 1.48 -8.74 11.87
N ALA A 40 0.45 -8.06 12.36
CA ALA A 40 -0.16 -6.90 11.71
C ALA A 40 0.85 -5.80 11.36
N PRO A 41 1.83 -5.40 12.21
CA PRO A 41 2.77 -4.33 11.86
C PRO A 41 3.72 -4.70 10.70
N VAL A 42 4.20 -5.96 10.66
CA VAL A 42 5.10 -6.45 9.60
C VAL A 42 4.35 -6.54 8.28
N LEU A 43 3.12 -7.04 8.33
CA LEU A 43 2.25 -7.12 7.18
C LEU A 43 1.90 -5.72 6.67
N PHE A 44 1.52 -4.80 7.56
CA PHE A 44 1.23 -3.41 7.25
C PHE A 44 2.40 -2.74 6.51
N SER A 45 3.62 -2.93 7.02
CA SER A 45 4.84 -2.38 6.40
C SER A 45 5.09 -2.97 5.01
N SER A 46 4.89 -4.28 4.84
CA SER A 46 5.07 -4.97 3.54
C SER A 46 4.05 -4.50 2.50
N VAL A 47 2.80 -4.31 2.92
CA VAL A 47 1.72 -3.81 2.09
C VAL A 47 2.02 -2.39 1.63
N ARG A 48 2.37 -1.50 2.57
CA ARG A 48 2.69 -0.10 2.28
C ARG A 48 3.82 0.00 1.25
N LEU A 49 4.91 -0.73 1.44
CA LEU A 49 6.06 -0.72 0.53
C LEU A 49 5.67 -1.12 -0.90
N ARG A 50 4.94 -2.23 -1.09
CA ARG A 50 4.55 -2.70 -2.43
C ARG A 50 3.53 -1.80 -3.12
N LEU A 51 2.65 -1.20 -2.32
CA LEU A 51 1.68 -0.23 -2.82
C LEU A 51 2.37 1.07 -3.26
N ASP A 52 3.38 1.51 -2.52
CA ASP A 52 4.19 2.67 -2.90
C ASP A 52 5.05 2.36 -4.15
N GLU A 53 5.62 1.15 -4.26
CA GLU A 53 6.29 0.68 -5.48
C GLU A 53 5.35 0.62 -6.69
N LEU A 54 4.10 0.14 -6.52
CA LEU A 54 3.10 0.16 -7.59
C LEU A 54 2.90 1.58 -8.12
N VAL A 55 2.76 2.55 -7.23
CA VAL A 55 2.56 3.95 -7.59
C VAL A 55 3.78 4.49 -8.33
N LEU A 56 4.99 4.33 -7.78
CA LEU A 56 6.22 4.84 -8.39
C LEU A 56 6.55 4.18 -9.74
N ASN A 57 6.21 2.89 -9.91
CA ASN A 57 6.47 2.17 -11.17
C ASN A 57 5.45 2.49 -12.28
N ASN A 58 4.29 3.05 -11.94
CA ASN A 58 3.23 3.36 -12.91
C ASN A 58 3.04 4.86 -13.14
N LEU A 59 3.51 5.71 -12.23
CA LEU A 59 3.49 7.16 -12.40
C LEU A 59 4.83 7.67 -12.93
N GLY A 60 4.78 8.60 -13.88
CA GLY A 60 5.96 9.40 -14.24
C GLY A 60 6.24 10.50 -13.22
N ASP A 61 7.44 11.08 -13.25
CA ASP A 61 7.91 12.09 -12.30
C ASP A 61 6.92 13.26 -12.09
N ASP A 62 6.32 13.76 -13.17
CA ASP A 62 5.33 14.85 -13.11
C ASP A 62 4.04 14.45 -12.38
N ALA A 63 3.61 13.20 -12.53
CA ALA A 63 2.42 12.68 -11.84
C ALA A 63 2.73 12.37 -10.36
N VAL A 64 3.96 11.94 -10.06
CA VAL A 64 4.42 11.79 -8.68
C VAL A 64 4.46 13.14 -7.97
N ALA A 65 4.96 14.20 -8.61
CA ALA A 65 4.94 15.55 -8.05
C ALA A 65 3.51 16.02 -7.73
N GLN A 66 2.57 15.85 -8.67
CA GLN A 66 1.16 16.18 -8.43
C GLN A 66 0.55 15.38 -7.28
N LEU A 67 0.92 14.09 -7.14
CA LEU A 67 0.44 13.25 -6.04
C LEU A 67 0.98 13.72 -4.68
N VAL A 68 2.23 14.20 -4.64
CA VAL A 68 2.83 14.82 -3.45
C VAL A 68 2.09 16.11 -3.11
N ASP A 69 1.85 16.98 -4.10
CA ASP A 69 1.11 18.23 -3.89
C ASP A 69 -0.30 17.96 -3.34
N LEU A 70 -1.00 16.95 -3.88
CA LEU A 70 -2.31 16.55 -3.35
C LEU A 70 -2.24 16.16 -1.87
N LYS A 71 -1.19 15.47 -1.45
CA LYS A 71 -1.02 15.12 -0.02
C LYS A 71 -0.67 16.32 0.85
N GLU A 72 0.27 17.15 0.41
CA GLU A 72 0.72 18.32 1.18
C GLU A 72 -0.42 19.32 1.40
N ASN A 73 -1.38 19.40 0.48
CA ASN A 73 -2.57 20.23 0.59
C ASN A 73 -3.71 19.63 1.44
N ASN A 74 -3.47 18.53 2.17
CA ASN A 74 -4.47 17.80 2.96
C ASN A 74 -5.72 17.42 2.14
N THR A 75 -5.51 17.08 0.87
CA THR A 75 -6.61 16.70 -0.04
C THR A 75 -7.24 15.39 0.46
N SER A 76 -8.54 15.21 0.22
CA SER A 76 -9.25 14.04 0.76
C SER A 76 -8.72 12.73 0.18
N GLN A 77 -8.79 11.63 0.95
CA GLN A 77 -8.40 10.30 0.45
C GLN A 77 -9.15 9.93 -0.84
N LYS A 78 -10.41 10.38 -0.99
CA LYS A 78 -11.19 10.16 -2.22
C LYS A 78 -10.55 10.80 -3.45
N GLU A 79 -9.96 11.98 -3.31
CA GLU A 79 -9.31 12.70 -4.40
C GLU A 79 -7.96 12.05 -4.74
N VAL A 80 -7.21 11.59 -3.73
CA VAL A 80 -6.01 10.77 -3.91
C VAL A 80 -6.35 9.48 -4.66
N ASP A 81 -7.39 8.76 -4.24
CA ASP A 81 -7.83 7.52 -4.90
C ASP A 81 -8.29 7.78 -6.34
N ALA A 82 -9.01 8.88 -6.58
CA ALA A 82 -9.43 9.27 -7.92
C ALA A 82 -8.22 9.59 -8.82
N PHE A 83 -7.22 10.28 -8.28
CA PHE A 83 -5.96 10.55 -8.99
C PHE A 83 -5.24 9.24 -9.35
N LEU A 84 -5.11 8.31 -8.41
CA LEU A 84 -4.43 7.03 -8.64
C LEU A 84 -5.17 6.19 -9.69
N ARG A 85 -6.49 6.06 -9.60
CA ARG A 85 -7.32 5.34 -10.58
C ARG A 85 -7.28 5.96 -11.98
N LYS A 86 -7.13 7.28 -12.07
CA LYS A 86 -7.01 8.00 -13.33
C LYS A 86 -5.66 7.79 -14.00
N ASN A 87 -4.58 7.74 -13.23
CA ASN A 87 -3.21 7.71 -13.75
C ASN A 87 -2.59 6.30 -13.80
N ILE A 88 -3.15 5.33 -13.07
CA ILE A 88 -2.68 3.94 -13.05
C ILE A 88 -3.78 3.06 -13.67
N PRO A 89 -3.59 2.57 -14.92
CA PRO A 89 -4.52 1.62 -15.53
C PRO A 89 -4.66 0.36 -14.68
N ASP A 90 -5.89 -0.14 -14.56
CA ASP A 90 -6.24 -1.33 -13.78
C ASP A 90 -5.78 -1.28 -12.32
N PHE A 91 -5.78 -0.08 -11.73
CA PHE A 91 -5.31 0.16 -10.36
C PHE A 91 -5.88 -0.84 -9.34
N ASP A 92 -7.20 -1.04 -9.33
CA ASP A 92 -7.86 -1.97 -8.40
C ASP A 92 -7.39 -3.41 -8.57
N THR A 93 -7.24 -3.85 -9.83
CA THR A 93 -6.78 -5.20 -10.16
C THR A 93 -5.34 -5.38 -9.68
N LYS A 94 -4.45 -4.44 -9.99
CA LYS A 94 -3.04 -4.47 -9.57
C LYS A 94 -2.89 -4.43 -8.05
N VAL A 95 -3.70 -3.63 -7.37
CA VAL A 95 -3.78 -3.63 -5.91
C VAL A 95 -4.18 -5.02 -5.45
N ASN A 96 -5.31 -5.57 -5.91
CA ASN A 96 -5.77 -6.91 -5.51
C ASN A 96 -4.74 -8.01 -5.77
N ASP A 97 -4.01 -7.96 -6.88
CA ASP A 97 -2.94 -8.92 -7.18
C ASP A 97 -1.79 -8.83 -6.19
N ILE A 98 -1.35 -7.61 -5.82
CA ILE A 98 -0.36 -7.40 -4.77
C ILE A 98 -0.88 -7.96 -3.43
N LEU A 99 -2.15 -7.71 -3.12
CA LEU A 99 -2.75 -8.18 -1.87
C LEU A 99 -2.78 -9.71 -1.82
N GLU A 100 -3.15 -10.36 -2.92
CA GLU A 100 -3.16 -11.82 -3.04
C GLU A 100 -1.74 -12.39 -2.96
N GLN A 101 -0.75 -11.78 -3.63
CA GLN A 101 0.65 -12.20 -3.52
C GLN A 101 1.17 -12.13 -2.08
N ILE A 102 0.92 -11.01 -1.39
CA ILE A 102 1.31 -10.85 0.01
C ILE A 102 0.62 -11.92 0.86
N TYR A 103 -0.67 -12.18 0.65
CA TYR A 103 -1.39 -13.22 1.36
C TYR A 103 -0.75 -14.61 1.17
N GLN A 104 -0.46 -15.01 -0.07
CA GLN A 104 0.17 -16.30 -0.38
C GLN A 104 1.59 -16.41 0.21
N GLU A 105 2.40 -15.35 0.14
CA GLU A 105 3.74 -15.33 0.75
C GLU A 105 3.69 -15.50 2.27
N GLN A 106 2.73 -14.84 2.93
CA GLN A 106 2.57 -14.96 4.37
C GLN A 106 2.04 -16.33 4.75
N LYS A 107 1.09 -16.90 3.99
CA LYS A 107 0.58 -18.25 4.19
C LYS A 107 1.73 -19.28 4.26
N ILE A 108 2.67 -19.20 3.30
CA ILE A 108 3.87 -20.06 3.27
C ILE A 108 4.74 -19.86 4.51
N LYS A 109 5.05 -18.61 4.87
CA LYS A 109 5.93 -18.31 6.03
C LYS A 109 5.35 -18.76 7.37
N LEU A 110 4.03 -18.85 7.46
CA LEU A 110 3.30 -19.20 8.66
C LEU A 110 2.95 -20.70 8.75
N ASN A 111 3.37 -21.52 7.79
CA ASN A 111 3.02 -22.95 7.68
C ASN A 111 1.49 -23.21 7.68
N PHE A 112 0.73 -22.35 6.99
CA PHE A 112 -0.69 -22.57 6.70
C PHE A 112 -0.91 -23.30 5.36
#